data_AF-A0A3D1DQK3-F1
#
_entry.id   AF-A0A3D1DQK3-F1
#
_cell.length_a   1.000
_cell.length_b   1.000
_cell.length_c   1.000
_cell.angle_alpha   90.00
_cell.angle_beta   90.00
_cell.angle_gamma   90.00
#
_symmetry.space_group_name_H-M   'P 1'
#
loop_
_entity.id
_entity.type
_entity.pdbx_description
1 polymer ?
#
loop_
_entity_poly.entity_id
_entity_poly.type
_entity_poly.pdbx_seq_one_letter_code
_entity_poly.pdbx_strand_id
1 'polypeptide(L)'
;VRGSSSRGGTRALRQAMEVTRIRHMAITPDGPRGPRRVLKEGVVYLASRTGLPVVPVACTASRTFLIRGSWTDMVVPFPFGRTWMIYGDPIHVPSKIGRDELADYVRLVQQAVEDLNEHAVELTGVPMPEVPPGHGVPDSEVDGESLAEAA
;
A
#
# COMPACT_ATOMS: atom_id res chain seq x y z
N VAL A 1 9.83 -1.04 -12.70
CA VAL A 1 9.93 0.43 -12.50
C VAL A 1 10.72 0.69 -11.23
N ARG A 2 11.66 1.63 -11.19
CA ARG A 2 12.38 2.01 -9.96
C ARG A 2 12.25 3.50 -9.70
N GLY A 3 11.86 3.86 -8.47
CA GLY A 3 11.76 5.22 -7.99
C GLY A 3 12.08 5.29 -6.50
N SER A 4 12.56 6.44 -6.04
CA SER A 4 12.75 6.74 -4.63
C SER A 4 12.03 8.04 -4.29
N SER A 5 11.55 8.16 -3.05
CA SER A 5 10.87 9.35 -2.57
C SER A 5 11.77 10.59 -2.53
N SER A 6 13.09 10.50 -2.76
CA SER A 6 13.98 11.69 -2.90
C SER A 6 14.56 11.87 -4.30
N ARG A 7 14.63 10.80 -5.09
CA ARG A 7 15.29 10.81 -6.40
C ARG A 7 14.55 9.91 -7.37
N GLY A 8 14.14 10.48 -8.51
CA GLY A 8 13.60 9.74 -9.63
C GLY A 8 12.12 9.33 -9.51
N GLY A 9 11.38 9.80 -8.51
CA GLY A 9 9.94 9.53 -8.35
C GLY A 9 9.12 9.90 -9.59
N THR A 10 9.30 11.10 -10.15
CA THR A 10 8.60 11.53 -11.37
C THR A 10 8.92 10.66 -12.58
N ARG A 11 10.19 10.23 -12.73
CA ARG A 11 10.60 9.34 -13.82
C ARG A 11 9.98 7.95 -13.65
N ALA A 12 9.97 7.44 -12.42
CA ALA A 12 9.34 6.16 -12.09
C ALA A 12 7.84 6.19 -12.39
N LEU A 13 7.16 7.27 -12.02
CA LEU A 13 5.73 7.44 -12.27
C LEU A 13 5.41 7.50 -13.76
N ARG A 14 6.19 8.25 -14.55
CA ARG A 14 6.06 8.26 -16.01
C ARG A 14 6.28 6.86 -16.61
N GLN A 15 7.33 6.16 -16.15
CA GLN A 15 7.58 4.79 -16.59
C GLN A 15 6.44 3.84 -16.19
N ALA A 16 5.85 4.04 -15.01
CA ALA A 16 4.70 3.25 -14.57
C ALA A 16 3.51 3.46 -15.50
N MET A 17 3.17 4.70 -15.85
CA MET A 17 2.11 5.02 -16.81
C MET A 17 2.31 4.37 -18.18
N GLU A 18 3.54 4.30 -18.68
CA GLU A 18 3.85 3.62 -19.95
C GLU A 18 3.71 2.10 -19.82
N VAL A 19 4.23 1.50 -18.74
CA VAL A 19 4.16 0.06 -18.51
C VAL A 19 2.71 -0.41 -18.31
N THR A 20 1.88 0.39 -17.64
CA THR A 20 0.47 0.07 -17.39
C THR A 20 -0.39 -0.01 -18.65
N ARG A 21 0.08 0.51 -19.79
CA ARG A 21 -0.62 0.38 -21.08
C ARG A 21 -0.64 -1.05 -21.61
N ILE A 22 0.28 -1.89 -21.17
CA ILE A 22 0.46 -3.26 -21.67
C ILE A 22 0.53 -4.32 -20.57
N ARG A 23 0.57 -3.92 -19.28
CA ARG A 23 0.76 -4.83 -18.13
C ARG A 23 0.02 -4.33 -16.89
N HIS A 24 -0.36 -5.24 -16.01
CA HIS A 24 -0.78 -4.92 -14.65
C HIS A 24 0.44 -4.67 -13.75
N MET A 25 0.25 -3.91 -12.67
CA MET A 25 1.31 -3.56 -11.72
C MET A 25 0.87 -3.86 -10.29
N ALA A 26 1.76 -4.47 -9.51
CA ALA A 26 1.64 -4.56 -8.06
C ALA A 26 2.50 -3.45 -7.43
N ILE A 27 1.94 -2.73 -6.46
CA ILE A 27 2.61 -1.62 -5.76
C ILE A 27 2.44 -1.87 -4.27
N THR A 28 3.54 -1.78 -3.51
CA THR A 28 3.46 -1.75 -2.04
C THR A 28 3.03 -0.36 -1.58
N PRO A 29 2.02 -0.24 -0.70
CA PRO A 29 1.36 1.03 -0.41
C PRO A 29 2.26 2.05 0.32
N ASP A 30 3.20 1.57 1.13
CA ASP A 30 4.05 2.32 2.07
C ASP A 30 5.36 2.85 1.48
N GLY A 31 5.84 2.27 0.38
CA GLY A 31 7.01 2.72 -0.35
C GLY A 31 8.33 2.68 0.46
N PRO A 32 9.44 3.17 -0.12
CA PRO A 32 10.79 2.92 0.42
C PRO A 32 11.15 3.65 1.73
N ARG A 33 10.28 4.54 2.22
CA ARG A 33 10.53 5.33 3.45
C ARG A 33 9.48 5.15 4.52
N GLY A 34 8.46 4.33 4.28
CA GLY A 34 7.31 4.26 5.19
C GLY A 34 6.54 5.60 5.28
N PRO A 35 5.70 5.78 6.30
CA PRO A 35 5.47 4.85 7.41
C PRO A 35 4.84 3.54 6.92
N ARG A 36 5.11 2.44 7.63
CA ARG A 36 4.57 1.12 7.29
C ARG A 36 3.05 1.17 7.33
N ARG A 37 2.42 0.46 6.38
CA ARG A 37 0.95 0.39 6.20
C ARG A 37 0.27 1.73 5.89
N VAL A 38 1.01 2.74 5.44
CA VAL A 38 0.43 4.03 5.03
C VAL A 38 0.50 4.16 3.51
N LEU A 39 -0.66 4.22 2.87
CA LEU A 39 -0.80 4.42 1.45
C LEU A 39 -0.25 5.79 1.02
N LYS A 40 0.61 5.79 -0.02
CA LYS A 40 1.07 7.02 -0.68
C LYS A 40 0.14 7.41 -1.84
N GLU A 41 0.02 8.72 -2.06
CA GLU A 41 -0.80 9.32 -3.13
C GLU A 41 -0.48 8.81 -4.54
N GLY A 42 0.75 8.34 -4.77
CA GLY A 42 1.21 7.89 -6.09
C GLY A 42 0.37 6.74 -6.67
N VAL A 43 -0.21 5.87 -5.82
CA VAL A 43 -1.09 4.78 -6.26
C VAL A 43 -2.39 5.34 -6.84
N VAL A 44 -3.05 6.23 -6.11
CA VAL A 44 -4.31 6.86 -6.51
C VAL A 44 -4.11 7.78 -7.72
N TYR A 45 -3.01 8.53 -7.74
CA TYR A 45 -2.65 9.37 -8.87
C TYR A 45 -2.42 8.54 -10.14
N LEU A 46 -1.72 7.41 -10.03
CA LEU A 46 -1.51 6.52 -11.17
C LEU A 46 -2.83 5.93 -11.66
N ALA A 47 -3.72 5.50 -10.76
CA ALA A 47 -5.05 5.00 -11.10
C ALA A 47 -5.88 6.06 -11.86
N SER A 48 -5.96 7.29 -11.33
CA SER A 48 -6.66 8.41 -11.99
C SER A 48 -6.13 8.71 -13.40
N ARG A 49 -4.81 8.65 -13.59
CA ARG A 49 -4.17 8.97 -14.87
C ARG A 49 -4.20 7.85 -15.90
N THR A 50 -4.27 6.60 -15.45
CA THR A 50 -4.26 5.42 -16.33
C THR A 50 -5.66 4.86 -16.59
N GLY A 51 -6.63 5.18 -15.73
CA GLY A 51 -7.98 4.62 -15.76
C GLY A 51 -8.05 3.17 -15.25
N LEU A 52 -6.96 2.62 -14.73
CA LEU A 52 -6.93 1.30 -14.14
C LEU A 52 -7.51 1.35 -12.72
N PRO A 53 -8.31 0.34 -12.30
CA PRO A 53 -8.77 0.25 -10.92
C PRO A 53 -7.63 -0.13 -9.98
N VAL A 54 -7.74 0.31 -8.73
CA VAL A 54 -6.90 -0.15 -7.62
C VAL A 54 -7.58 -1.38 -7.01
N VAL A 55 -6.88 -2.50 -6.95
CA VAL A 55 -7.37 -3.72 -6.30
C VAL A 55 -6.61 -3.90 -4.99
N PRO A 56 -7.26 -3.75 -3.81
CA PRO A 56 -6.64 -4.04 -2.52
C PRO A 56 -6.23 -5.52 -2.45
N VAL A 57 -5.07 -5.80 -1.87
CA VAL A 57 -4.57 -7.17 -1.70
C VAL A 57 -4.01 -7.35 -0.29
N ALA A 58 -4.51 -8.37 0.41
CA ALA A 58 -3.96 -8.83 1.68
C ALA A 58 -3.25 -10.17 1.47
N CYS A 59 -2.10 -10.34 2.12
CA CYS A 59 -1.28 -11.55 2.04
C CYS A 59 -0.96 -12.04 3.45
N THR A 60 -1.20 -13.32 3.72
CA THR A 60 -0.86 -13.95 5.00
C THR A 60 -0.35 -15.37 4.78
N ALA A 61 0.37 -15.92 5.75
CA ALA A 61 0.94 -17.26 5.65
C ALA A 61 0.99 -17.98 7.01
N SER A 62 0.76 -19.29 7.01
CA SER A 62 0.54 -20.08 8.23
C SER A 62 1.81 -20.28 9.05
N ARG A 63 2.97 -20.26 8.39
CA ARG A 63 4.29 -20.40 9.00
C ARG A 63 5.20 -19.39 8.34
N THR A 64 5.66 -18.42 9.12
CA THR A 64 6.52 -17.35 8.63
C THR A 64 7.75 -17.20 9.52
N PHE A 65 8.84 -16.73 8.93
CA PHE A 65 9.93 -16.12 9.68
C PHE A 65 9.99 -14.64 9.36
N LEU A 66 10.17 -13.81 10.39
CA LEU A 66 10.30 -12.37 10.26
C LEU A 66 11.79 -12.01 10.19
N ILE A 67 12.22 -11.45 9.07
CA ILE A 67 13.52 -10.79 8.97
C ILE A 67 13.31 -9.35 9.38
N ARG A 68 13.87 -8.95 10.53
CA ARG A 68 13.84 -7.55 10.94
C ARG A 68 14.86 -6.74 10.15
N GLY A 69 14.36 -5.75 9.42
CA GLY A 69 15.20 -4.84 8.63
C GLY A 69 15.38 -3.51 9.33
N SER A 70 16.35 -2.71 8.87
CA SER A 70 16.56 -1.35 9.36
C SER A 70 15.53 -0.34 8.85
N TRP A 71 14.71 -0.73 7.86
CA TRP A 71 13.73 0.14 7.20
C TRP A 71 12.39 -0.57 6.94
N THR A 72 12.40 -1.89 6.77
CA THR A 72 11.20 -2.70 6.57
C THR A 72 11.47 -4.12 7.02
N ASP A 73 10.55 -4.70 7.80
CA ASP A 73 10.60 -6.12 8.11
C ASP A 73 10.04 -6.94 6.95
N MET A 74 10.72 -8.03 6.63
CA MET A 74 10.27 -8.95 5.59
C MET A 74 9.66 -10.19 6.26
N VAL A 75 8.39 -10.45 5.96
CA VAL A 75 7.73 -11.69 6.32
C VAL A 75 8.00 -12.70 5.22
N VAL A 76 8.73 -13.77 5.55
CA VAL A 76 9.04 -14.81 4.59
C VAL A 76 8.31 -16.10 4.99
N PRO A 77 7.47 -16.67 4.12
CA PRO A 77 6.79 -17.92 4.40
C PRO A 77 7.80 -19.08 4.40
N PHE A 78 7.61 -20.04 5.32
CA PHE A 78 8.38 -21.28 5.32
C PHE A 78 7.99 -22.18 4.14
N PRO A 79 8.93 -22.98 3.60
CA PRO A 79 8.59 -24.06 2.68
C PRO A 79 7.50 -24.96 3.26
N PHE A 80 6.58 -25.40 2.40
CA PHE A 80 5.43 -26.25 2.76
C PHE A 80 4.42 -25.60 3.73
N GLY A 81 4.55 -24.29 4.00
CA GLY A 81 3.50 -23.50 4.64
C GLY A 81 2.36 -23.17 3.66
N ARG A 82 1.19 -22.84 4.21
CA ARG A 82 0.08 -22.30 3.42
C ARG A 82 0.22 -20.78 3.32
N THR A 83 0.02 -20.24 2.13
CA THR A 83 -0.05 -18.78 1.90
C THR A 83 -1.42 -18.47 1.33
N TRP A 84 -2.02 -17.39 1.79
CA TRP A 84 -3.26 -16.84 1.29
C TRP A 84 -3.00 -15.47 0.70
N MET A 85 -3.58 -15.24 -0.48
CA MET A 85 -3.64 -13.95 -1.13
C MET A 85 -5.10 -13.65 -1.36
N ILE A 86 -5.59 -12.60 -0.73
CA ILE A 86 -6.99 -12.20 -0.72
C ILE A 86 -7.07 -10.89 -1.49
N TYR A 87 -8.02 -10.82 -2.41
CA TYR A 87 -8.26 -9.65 -3.24
C TYR A 87 -9.56 -9.00 -2.80
N GLY A 88 -9.53 -7.68 -2.62
CA GLY A 88 -10.71 -6.86 -2.38
C GLY A 88 -11.37 -6.43 -3.68
N ASP A 89 -12.48 -5.71 -3.56
CA ASP A 89 -13.20 -5.18 -4.72
C ASP A 89 -12.40 -4.08 -5.44
N PRO A 90 -12.48 -3.99 -6.79
CA PRO A 90 -11.78 -2.96 -7.55
C PRO A 90 -12.31 -1.54 -7.28
N ILE A 91 -11.44 -0.65 -6.81
CA ILE A 91 -11.72 0.77 -6.57
C ILE A 91 -11.38 1.57 -7.83
N HIS A 92 -12.39 2.19 -8.43
CA HIS A 92 -12.21 3.00 -9.63
C HIS A 92 -12.01 4.47 -9.26
N VAL A 93 -10.88 5.04 -9.70
CA VAL A 93 -10.56 6.45 -9.47
C VAL A 93 -10.88 7.26 -10.73
N PRO A 94 -11.72 8.30 -10.66
CA PRO A 94 -12.04 9.15 -11.81
C PRO A 94 -10.78 9.79 -12.40
N SER A 95 -10.84 10.12 -13.70
CA SER A 95 -9.75 10.83 -14.36
C SER A 95 -9.74 12.30 -13.97
N LYS A 96 -8.53 12.87 -13.78
CA LYS A 96 -8.30 14.32 -13.54
C LYS A 96 -8.91 14.85 -12.23
N ILE A 97 -8.92 14.05 -11.18
CA ILE A 97 -9.36 14.49 -9.85
C ILE A 97 -8.47 15.61 -9.29
N GLY A 98 -9.07 16.49 -8.50
CA GLY A 98 -8.39 17.56 -7.76
C GLY A 98 -7.55 17.04 -6.59
N ARG A 99 -6.82 17.95 -5.90
CA ARG A 99 -6.00 17.59 -4.73
C ARG A 99 -6.84 17.07 -3.57
N ASP A 100 -7.99 17.69 -3.30
CA ASP A 100 -8.85 17.30 -2.19
C ASP A 100 -9.49 15.92 -2.43
N GLU A 101 -10.02 15.71 -3.63
CA GLU A 101 -10.54 14.40 -4.07
C GLU A 101 -9.45 13.32 -4.05
N LEU A 102 -8.20 13.66 -4.40
CA LEU A 102 -7.08 12.72 -4.32
C LEU A 102 -6.89 12.23 -2.87
N ALA A 103 -6.97 13.12 -1.88
CA ALA A 103 -6.85 12.75 -0.48
C ALA A 103 -8.02 11.86 -0.01
N ASP A 104 -9.24 12.11 -0.49
CA ASP A 104 -10.41 11.26 -0.22
C ASP A 104 -10.18 9.83 -0.74
N TYR A 105 -9.74 9.69 -1.99
CA TYR A 105 -9.45 8.38 -2.57
C TYR A 105 -8.26 7.68 -1.90
N VAL A 106 -7.26 8.43 -1.42
CA VAL A 106 -6.17 7.86 -0.61
C VAL A 106 -6.71 7.24 0.66
N ARG A 107 -7.59 7.94 1.39
CA ARG A 107 -8.26 7.40 2.58
C ARG A 107 -9.13 6.18 2.25
N LEU A 108 -9.91 6.24 1.16
CA LEU A 108 -10.75 5.13 0.72
C LEU A 108 -9.93 3.87 0.45
N VAL A 109 -8.85 4.00 -0.32
CA VAL A 109 -7.97 2.86 -0.66
C VAL A 109 -7.23 2.35 0.56
N GLN A 110 -6.78 3.24 1.45
CA GLN A 110 -6.17 2.85 2.73
C GLN A 110 -7.13 2.00 3.56
N GLN A 111 -8.37 2.46 3.74
CA GLN A 111 -9.38 1.75 4.53
C GLN A 111 -9.67 0.38 3.92
N ALA A 112 -9.85 0.31 2.59
CA ALA A 112 -10.11 -0.97 1.93
C ALA A 112 -8.97 -1.99 2.07
N VAL A 113 -7.71 -1.52 2.19
CA VAL A 113 -6.56 -2.41 2.47
C VAL A 113 -6.59 -2.86 3.93
N GLU A 114 -6.92 -1.97 4.87
CA GLU A 114 -7.04 -2.31 6.31
C GLU A 114 -8.15 -3.34 6.54
N ASP A 115 -9.36 -3.07 6.02
CA ASP A 115 -10.52 -3.97 6.11
C ASP A 115 -10.19 -5.36 5.54
N LEU A 116 -9.46 -5.40 4.42
CA LEU A 116 -9.06 -6.66 3.80
C LEU A 116 -7.99 -7.40 4.62
N ASN A 117 -7.11 -6.68 5.30
CA ASN A 117 -6.16 -7.29 6.23
C ASN A 117 -6.88 -7.89 7.44
N GLU A 118 -7.85 -7.18 8.02
CA GLU A 118 -8.69 -7.70 9.12
C GLU A 118 -9.45 -8.96 8.68
N HIS A 119 -10.11 -8.90 7.53
CA HIS A 119 -10.79 -10.05 6.96
C HIS A 119 -9.86 -11.24 6.70
N ALA A 120 -8.61 -10.98 6.29
CA ALA A 120 -7.61 -12.03 6.14
C ALA A 120 -7.26 -12.70 7.46
N VAL A 121 -7.19 -11.95 8.56
CA VAL A 121 -6.99 -12.50 9.91
C VAL A 121 -8.18 -13.36 10.31
N GLU A 122 -9.41 -12.89 10.11
CA GLU A 122 -10.63 -13.64 10.43
C GLU A 122 -10.71 -14.97 9.66
N LEU A 123 -10.45 -14.94 8.36
CA LEU A 123 -10.54 -16.12 7.50
C LEU A 123 -9.46 -17.17 7.77
N THR A 124 -8.27 -16.73 8.19
CA THR A 124 -7.10 -17.61 8.29
C THR A 124 -6.68 -17.94 9.72
N GLY A 125 -7.12 -17.14 10.69
CA GLY A 125 -6.67 -17.19 12.08
C GLY A 125 -5.20 -16.78 12.26
N VAL A 126 -4.53 -16.26 11.22
CA VAL A 126 -3.13 -15.84 11.28
C VAL A 126 -3.09 -14.33 11.55
N PRO A 127 -2.51 -13.89 12.67
CA PRO A 127 -2.44 -12.47 12.99
C PRO A 127 -1.49 -11.74 12.04
N MET A 128 -1.83 -10.50 11.73
CA MET A 128 -0.92 -9.60 11.02
C MET A 128 0.30 -9.30 11.91
N PRO A 129 1.53 -9.28 11.35
CA PRO A 129 2.71 -8.90 12.13
C PRO A 129 2.54 -7.51 12.72
N GLU A 130 2.93 -7.30 13.98
CA GLU A 130 2.87 -5.97 14.57
C GLU A 130 3.79 -4.99 13.83
N VAL A 131 3.38 -3.72 13.77
CA VAL A 131 4.24 -2.65 13.28
C VAL A 131 5.20 -2.28 14.41
N PRO A 132 6.54 -2.38 14.22
CA PRO A 132 7.50 -2.01 15.25
C PRO A 132 7.34 -0.54 15.67
N PRO A 133 7.65 -0.20 16.93
CA PRO A 133 7.68 1.18 17.39
C PRO A 133 8.52 2.08 16.48
N GLY A 134 8.01 3.27 16.16
CA GLY A 134 8.68 4.25 15.29
C GLY A 134 8.67 3.94 13.79
N HIS A 135 8.03 2.84 13.35
CA HIS A 135 7.88 2.50 11.93
C HIS A 135 6.44 2.64 11.42
N GLY A 136 5.47 2.85 12.32
CA GLY A 136 4.10 3.23 12.00
C GLY A 136 3.95 4.75 11.90
N VAL A 137 2.72 5.21 11.66
CA VAL A 137 2.36 6.61 11.87
C VAL A 137 2.64 6.96 13.34
N PRO A 138 3.33 8.07 13.67
CA PRO A 138 3.49 8.50 15.05
C PRO A 138 2.13 8.63 15.73
N ASP A 139 2.00 8.22 16.99
CA ASP A 139 0.74 8.31 17.74
C ASP A 139 0.15 9.74 17.74
N SER A 140 1.00 10.76 17.64
CA SER A 140 0.60 12.18 17.53
C SER A 140 -0.06 12.57 16.20
N GLU A 141 0.08 11.78 15.14
CA GLU A 141 -0.51 12.01 13.81
C GLU A 141 -1.77 11.17 13.56
N VAL A 142 -2.08 10.23 14.45
CA VAL A 142 -3.30 9.40 14.39
C VAL A 142 -4.55 10.22 14.79
N ASP A 143 -4.37 11.29 15.57
CA ASP A 143 -5.45 12.16 16.10
C ASP A 143 -5.92 13.29 15.15
N GLY A 144 -5.70 13.16 13.84
CA GLY A 144 -6.51 13.87 12.83
C GLY A 144 -5.94 15.16 12.22
N GLU A 145 -4.72 15.56 12.53
CA GLU A 145 -4.09 16.74 11.93
C GLU A 145 -2.69 16.38 11.39
N SER A 146 -2.53 16.27 10.06
CA SER A 146 -1.25 16.35 9.30
C SER A 146 -1.12 15.37 8.10
N LEU A 147 -2.21 14.85 7.54
CA LEU A 147 -2.14 14.25 6.20
C LEU A 147 -2.16 15.29 5.06
N ALA A 148 -2.26 16.59 5.38
CA ALA A 148 -2.32 17.69 4.42
C ALA A 148 -1.00 18.45 4.21
N GLU A 149 -0.04 18.38 5.14
CA GLU A 149 1.14 19.27 5.12
C GLU A 149 2.45 18.62 4.66
N ALA A 150 2.49 17.31 4.42
CA ALA A 150 3.71 16.62 3.98
C ALA A 150 3.86 16.46 2.44
N ALA A 151 3.19 17.31 1.65
CA ALA A 151 3.22 17.30 0.16
C ALA A 151 3.65 18.64 -0.43
#